data_AF-A0A0G0WD19-F1
#
_entry.id   AF-A0A0G0WD19-F1
#
_cell.length_a   1.000
_cell.length_b   1.000
_cell.length_c   1.000
_cell.angle_alpha   90.00
_cell.angle_beta   90.00
_cell.angle_gamma   90.00
#
_symmetry.space_group_name_H-M   'P 1'
#
loop_
_entity.id
_entity.type
_entity.pdbx_description
1 polymer ?
#
loop_
_entity_poly.entity_id
_entity_poly.type
_entity_poly.pdbx_seq_one_letter_code
_entity_poly.pdbx_strand_id
1 'polypeptide(L)' 'MCGIVGYIGKRKAWPVLFKGLERLEYRGYDSAGIALLQNGAFSVYKKKGRVVELSKFTKNQ' A
#
# COMPACT_ATOMS: atom_id res chain seq x y z
N MET A 1 -1.94 16.59 3.04
CA MET A 1 -1.65 16.38 1.60
C MET A 1 -1.61 14.87 1.37
N CYS A 2 -1.78 14.37 0.14
CA CYS A 2 -1.88 12.93 -0.13
C CYS A 2 -0.82 12.48 -1.15
N GLY A 3 -0.40 11.21 -1.08
CA GLY A 3 0.49 10.58 -2.05
C GLY A 3 -0.16 9.32 -2.63
N ILE A 4 0.03 9.07 -3.93
CA ILE A 4 -0.49 7.90 -4.64
C ILE A 4 0.66 7.25 -5.41
N VAL A 5 0.72 5.91 -5.38
CA VAL A 5 1.62 5.10 -6.19
C VAL A 5 0.83 3.95 -6.83
N GLY A 6 1.16 3.60 -8.06
CA GLY A 6 0.56 2.49 -8.80
C GLY A 6 1.64 1.61 -9.42
N TYR A 7 1.32 0.34 -9.64
CA TYR A 7 2.22 -0.61 -10.29
C TYR A 7 1.43 -1.59 -11.15
N ILE A 8 1.88 -1.77 -12.40
CA ILE A 8 1.37 -2.76 -13.35
C ILE A 8 2.59 -3.52 -13.87
N GLY A 9 2.58 -4.85 -13.75
CA GLY A 9 3.68 -5.67 -14.24
C GLY A 9 3.68 -7.08 -13.65
N LYS A 10 4.71 -7.87 -13.98
CA LYS A 10 4.80 -9.30 -13.66
C LYS A 10 5.28 -9.62 -12.24
N ARG A 11 5.93 -8.66 -11.55
CA ARG A 11 6.38 -8.83 -10.15
C ARG A 11 5.20 -8.78 -9.18
N LYS A 12 5.38 -9.32 -7.97
CA LYS A 12 4.43 -9.11 -6.87
C LYS A 12 4.23 -7.61 -6.65
N ALA A 13 2.99 -7.14 -6.72
CA ALA A 13 2.67 -5.71 -6.62
C ALA A 13 2.88 -5.16 -5.21
N TRP A 14 2.62 -5.97 -4.17
CA TRP A 14 2.65 -5.54 -2.78
C TRP A 14 4.00 -4.89 -2.36
N PRO A 15 5.18 -5.52 -2.54
CA PRO A 15 6.45 -4.90 -2.14
C PRO A 15 6.77 -3.61 -2.91
N VAL A 16 6.29 -3.49 -4.16
CA VAL A 16 6.51 -2.30 -4.99
C VAL A 16 5.66 -1.14 -4.48
N LEU A 17 4.37 -1.39 -4.26
CA LEU A 17 3.43 -0.40 -3.74
C LEU A 17 3.83 0.04 -2.34
N PHE A 18 4.21 -0.90 -1.47
CA PHE A 18 4.61 -0.62 -0.09
C PHE A 18 5.83 0.32 -0.04
N LYS A 19 6.92 -0.01 -0.76
CA LYS A 19 8.10 0.88 -0.85
C LYS A 19 7.79 2.24 -1.46
N GLY A 20 6.86 2.28 -2.42
CA GLY A 20 6.37 3.53 -3.00
C GLY A 20 5.64 4.40 -1.98
N LEU A 21 4.78 3.81 -1.16
CA LEU A 21 4.07 4.50 -0.09
C LEU A 21 5.03 4.99 1.00
N GLU A 22 6.01 4.19 1.42
CA GLU A 22 7.03 4.62 2.39
C GLU A 22 7.76 5.88 1.90
N ARG A 23 8.14 5.92 0.62
CA ARG A 23 8.77 7.11 0.01
C ARG A 23 7.85 8.31 -0.06
N LEU A 24 6.53 8.13 -0.06
CA LEU A 24 5.54 9.20 -0.14
C LEU A 24 4.96 9.61 1.22
N GLU A 25 5.35 8.94 2.31
CA GLU A 25 4.81 9.17 3.66
C GLU A 25 5.01 10.61 4.14
N TYR A 26 6.07 11.29 3.69
CA TYR A 26 6.31 12.71 3.99
C TYR A 26 5.17 13.63 3.50
N ARG A 27 4.36 13.20 2.51
CA ARG A 27 3.21 13.97 2.02
C ARG A 27 1.96 13.78 2.86
N GLY A 28 1.84 12.68 3.60
CA GLY A 28 0.65 12.38 4.41
C GLY A 28 0.82 11.07 5.20
N TYR A 29 0.43 11.11 6.48
CA TYR A 29 0.68 10.05 7.46
C TYR A 29 -0.53 9.73 8.36
N ASP A 30 -1.70 10.30 8.06
CA ASP A 30 -2.93 10.08 8.83
C ASP A 30 -3.54 8.70 8.58
N SER A 31 -3.34 8.16 7.38
CA SER A 31 -3.78 6.82 6.97
C SER A 31 -3.03 6.33 5.74
N ALA A 32 -3.02 5.02 5.52
CA ALA A 32 -2.46 4.39 4.33
C ALA A 32 -3.35 3.24 3.85
N GLY A 33 -3.28 2.94 2.55
CA GLY A 33 -3.97 1.79 1.98
C GLY A 33 -3.38 1.30 0.65
N ILE A 34 -3.58 0.01 0.38
CA ILE A 34 -3.16 -0.68 -0.84
C ILE A 34 -4.34 -1.51 -1.36
N ALA A 35 -4.61 -1.41 -2.65
CA ALA A 35 -5.52 -2.30 -3.36
C ALA A 35 -4.73 -3.18 -4.33
N LEU A 36 -4.99 -4.48 -4.31
CA LEU A 36 -4.38 -5.47 -5.21
C LEU A 36 -5.47 -6.10 -6.07
N LEU A 37 -5.22 -6.21 -7.38
CA LEU A 37 -6.03 -7.01 -8.28
C LEU A 37 -5.36 -8.36 -8.50
N GLN A 38 -6.02 -9.45 -8.09
CA GLN A 38 -5.55 -10.81 -8.31
C GLN A 38 -6.72 -11.65 -8.82
N ASN A 39 -6.53 -12.40 -9.91
CA ASN A 39 -7.54 -13.28 -10.50
C ASN A 39 -8.90 -12.59 -10.73
N GLY A 40 -8.89 -11.32 -11.15
CA GLY A 40 -10.09 -10.52 -11.38
C GLY A 40 -10.78 -9.99 -10.11
N ALA A 41 -10.28 -10.31 -8.92
CA ALA A 41 -10.82 -9.83 -7.65
C ALA A 41 -9.90 -8.80 -6.99
N PHE A 42 -10.49 -7.76 -6.39
CA PHE A 42 -9.76 -6.78 -5.61
C PHE A 42 -9.66 -7.20 -4.14
N SER A 43 -8.46 -7.13 -3.59
CA SER A 43 -8.21 -7.17 -2.14
C SER A 43 -7.75 -5.78 -1.69
N VAL A 44 -8.46 -5.18 -0.74
CA VAL A 44 -8.20 -3.82 -0.27
C VAL A 44 -7.78 -3.84 1.19
N TYR A 45 -6.61 -3.24 1.48
CA TYR A 45 -6.05 -3.12 2.81
C TYR A 45 -5.94 -1.64 3.17
N LYS A 46 -6.52 -1.23 4.29
CA LYS A 46 -6.50 0.16 4.74
C LYS A 46 -6.36 0.23 6.26
N LYS A 47 -5.52 1.14 6.75
CA LYS A 47 -5.27 1.34 8.17
C LYS A 47 -5.04 2.82 8.47
N LYS A 48 -5.58 3.29 9.60
CA LYS A 48 -5.27 4.62 10.13
C LYS A 48 -3.83 4.62 10.66
N GLY A 49 -3.15 5.75 10.50
CA GLY A 49 -1.77 5.97 10.90
C GLY A 49 -0.79 5.81 9.74
N ARG A 50 0.49 5.73 10.12
CA ARG A 50 1.63 5.63 9.21
C ARG A 50 1.63 4.34 8.39
N VAL A 51 2.43 4.32 7.32
CA VAL A 51 2.57 3.16 6.41
C VAL A 51 3.02 1.91 7.17
N VAL A 52 3.82 2.06 8.22
CA VAL A 52 4.23 0.95 9.10
C VAL A 52 3.05 0.26 9.81
N GLU A 53 1.98 0.99 10.14
CA GLU A 53 0.80 0.43 10.78
C GLU A 53 0.00 -0.44 9.80
N LEU A 54 0.00 -0.07 8.51
CA LEU A 54 -0.54 -0.92 7.45
C LEU A 54 0.25 -2.23 7.36
N SER A 55 1.58 -2.19 7.37
CA SER A 55 2.44 -3.39 7.35
C SER A 55 2.17 -4.34 8.53
N LYS A 56 2.07 -3.79 9.74
CA LYS A 56 1.73 -4.58 10.94
C LYS A 56 0.35 -5.23 10.86
N PHE A 57 -0.61 -4.56 10.19
CA PHE A 57 -1.95 -5.10 9.97
C PHE A 57 -1.96 -6.22 8.92
N THR A 58 -1.07 -6.15 7.93
CA THR A 58 -1.02 -7.09 6.79
C THR A 58 0.25 -7.96 6.81
N LYS A 59 0.59 -8.54 7.97
CA LYS A 59 1.80 -9.38 8.13
C LYS A 59 1.94 -10.55 7.15
N ASN A 60 0.88 -10.88 6.41
CA ASN A 60 0.81 -12.01 5.47
C ASN A 60 0.84 -11.59 3.97
N GLN A 61 1.20 -10.33 3.66
CA GLN A 61 1.37 -9.83 2.28
C GLN A 61 2.83 -9.49 1.99
#